data_AF-A0A1W9RGC8-F1
#
_entry.id   AF-A0A1W9RGC8-F1
#
_cell.length_a   1.000
_cell.length_b   1.000
_cell.length_c   1.000
_cell.angle_alpha   90.00
_cell.angle_beta   90.00
_cell.angle_gamma   90.00
#
_symmetry.space_group_name_H-M   'P 1'
#
loop_
_entity.id
_entity.type
_entity.pdbx_description
1 polymer ?
#
loop_
_entity_poly.entity_id
_entity_poly.type
_entity_poly.pdbx_seq_one_letter_code
_entity_poly.pdbx_strand_id
1 'polypeptide(L)'
;MKGSKWILILMAFIIVLPLFASAQDEYALPLEKNINPGHSSIKYQSIIYNFYAVEGWHVRFETIDSKHVRLVLKPLGVNVQPYEQVSVQWNSFPGVLLQVSTSGENSFILGTETGYAEK
;
A
#
# COMPACT_ATOMS: atom_id res chain seq x y z
N MET A 1 -35.33 41.27 26.64
CA MET A 1 -34.16 40.71 25.93
C MET A 1 -34.57 39.39 25.30
N LYS A 2 -34.64 39.33 23.97
CA LYS A 2 -35.09 38.15 23.20
C LYS A 2 -33.93 37.17 23.06
N GLY A 3 -33.96 36.09 23.85
CA GLY A 3 -32.92 35.06 23.89
C GLY A 3 -32.96 34.15 22.66
N SER A 4 -31.77 33.98 22.09
CA SER A 4 -31.45 33.26 20.86
C SER A 4 -31.96 31.81 20.82
N LYS A 5 -32.89 31.52 19.89
CA LYS A 5 -33.29 30.15 19.49
C LYS A 5 -32.50 29.63 18.28
N TRP A 6 -31.27 30.10 18.05
CA TRP A 6 -30.52 29.81 16.82
C TRP A 6 -29.36 28.81 16.98
N ILE A 7 -29.19 28.18 18.14
CA ILE A 7 -28.06 27.26 18.38
C ILE A 7 -28.40 25.79 18.07
N LEU A 8 -29.68 25.42 17.98
CA LEU A 8 -30.09 24.02 17.77
C LEU A 8 -30.10 23.56 16.30
N ILE A 9 -29.88 24.45 15.32
CA ILE A 9 -29.91 24.08 13.89
C ILE A 9 -28.53 23.65 13.37
N LEU A 10 -27.44 23.98 14.07
CA LEU A 10 -26.09 23.64 13.59
C LEU A 10 -25.70 22.16 13.81
N MET A 11 -26.48 21.42 14.61
CA MET A 11 -26.09 20.07 15.06
C MET A 11 -26.71 18.94 14.22
N ALA A 12 -27.48 19.25 13.19
CA ALA A 12 -28.13 18.27 12.31
C ALA A 12 -27.40 18.01 10.98
N PHE A 13 -26.31 18.74 10.69
CA PHE A 13 -25.60 18.66 9.41
C PHE A 13 -24.34 17.78 9.42
N ILE A 14 -24.03 17.11 10.53
CA ILE A 14 -22.80 16.31 10.67
C ILE A 14 -23.04 14.80 10.48
N ILE A 15 -24.29 14.36 10.31
CA ILE A 15 -24.63 12.94 10.18
C ILE A 15 -25.11 12.61 8.77
N VAL A 16 -24.43 13.10 7.74
CA VAL A 16 -24.54 12.50 6.40
C VAL A 16 -23.16 12.62 5.75
N LEU A 17 -22.53 11.46 5.50
CA LEU A 17 -21.27 11.22 4.75
C LEU A 17 -20.01 11.13 5.64
N PRO A 18 -19.34 9.95 5.66
CA PRO A 18 -18.98 9.22 4.44
C PRO A 18 -19.27 7.71 4.54
N LEU A 19 -20.40 7.26 3.99
CA LEU A 19 -20.61 5.83 3.68
C LEU A 19 -20.28 5.49 2.21
N PHE A 20 -19.66 6.42 1.48
CA PHE A 20 -19.31 6.23 0.07
C PHE A 20 -17.80 6.31 -0.20
N ALA A 21 -16.96 5.88 0.76
CA ALA A 21 -15.53 5.75 0.52
C ALA A 21 -15.09 4.33 0.09
N SER A 22 -15.99 3.32 0.08
CA SER A 22 -15.56 1.92 -0.12
C SER A 22 -15.88 1.30 -1.47
N ALA A 23 -16.38 2.06 -2.46
CA ALA A 23 -16.88 1.50 -3.72
C ALA A 23 -16.05 1.86 -4.97
N GLN A 24 -14.99 2.67 -4.85
CA GLN A 24 -14.22 3.13 -6.03
C GLN A 24 -12.94 2.33 -6.29
N ASP A 25 -12.52 1.48 -5.35
CA ASP A 25 -11.28 0.70 -5.43
C ASP A 25 -11.51 -0.75 -5.93
N GLU A 26 -12.70 -1.11 -6.42
CA GLU A 26 -13.02 -2.50 -6.77
C GLU A 26 -12.20 -3.03 -7.97
N TYR A 27 -11.61 -2.16 -8.79
CA TYR A 27 -10.68 -2.55 -9.86
C TYR A 27 -9.62 -1.48 -10.11
N ALA A 28 -8.62 -1.36 -9.22
CA ALA A 28 -7.45 -0.54 -9.52
C ALA A 28 -6.61 -1.21 -10.61
N LEU A 29 -6.31 -0.47 -11.68
CA LEU A 29 -5.38 -0.94 -12.70
C LEU A 29 -4.02 -1.29 -12.07
N PRO A 30 -3.29 -2.27 -12.62
CA PRO A 30 -1.95 -2.56 -12.17
C PRO A 30 -1.08 -1.29 -12.16
N LEU A 31 -0.34 -1.08 -11.08
CA LEU A 31 0.58 0.04 -10.94
C LEU A 31 2.01 -0.45 -11.05
N GLU A 32 2.77 0.11 -11.98
CA GLU A 32 4.21 -0.16 -12.14
C GLU A 32 5.04 1.07 -11.78
N LYS A 33 6.06 0.87 -10.93
CA LYS A 33 6.99 1.93 -10.49
C LYS A 33 8.38 1.36 -10.26
N ASN A 34 9.39 2.19 -10.46
CA ASN A 34 10.75 1.87 -10.01
C ASN A 34 10.98 2.52 -8.64
N ILE A 35 11.57 1.77 -7.72
CA ILE A 35 12.10 2.28 -6.46
C ILE A 35 13.63 2.30 -6.53
N ASN A 36 14.21 3.35 -5.97
CA ASN A 36 15.66 3.49 -5.85
C ASN A 36 16.12 2.87 -4.52
N PRO A 37 17.43 2.56 -4.40
CA PRO A 37 18.06 2.22 -3.12
C PRO A 37 17.65 3.16 -1.98
N GLY A 38 17.52 2.61 -0.78
CA GLY A 38 17.08 3.32 0.41
C GLY A 38 15.56 3.30 0.57
N HIS A 39 14.99 4.42 1.02
CA HIS A 39 13.57 4.53 1.34
C HIS A 39 12.76 5.04 0.14
N SER A 40 11.66 4.36 -0.17
CA SER A 40 10.72 4.77 -1.23
C SER A 40 9.27 4.55 -0.78
N SER A 41 8.36 5.44 -1.16
CA SER A 41 6.93 5.31 -0.83
C SER A 41 6.09 5.26 -2.10
N ILE A 42 5.20 4.27 -2.21
CA ILE A 42 4.27 4.11 -3.32
C ILE A 42 2.84 4.08 -2.77
N LYS A 43 1.95 4.88 -3.35
CA LYS A 43 0.52 4.82 -3.04
C LYS A 43 -0.20 3.92 -4.04
N TYR A 44 -0.96 2.94 -3.55
CA TYR A 44 -1.80 2.04 -4.34
C TYR A 44 -3.11 1.73 -3.58
N GLN A 45 -4.26 1.87 -4.22
CA GLN A 45 -5.61 1.68 -3.61
C GLN A 45 -5.74 2.37 -2.25
N SER A 46 -5.41 3.67 -2.21
CA SER A 46 -5.44 4.49 -0.98
C SER A 46 -4.46 4.07 0.13
N ILE A 47 -3.75 2.95 -0.01
CA ILE A 47 -2.72 2.46 0.91
C ILE A 47 -1.35 3.00 0.49
N ILE A 48 -0.55 3.43 1.48
CA ILE A 48 0.85 3.82 1.26
C ILE A 48 1.74 2.66 1.66
N TYR A 49 2.51 2.16 0.71
CA TYR A 49 3.54 1.14 0.89
C TYR A 49 4.90 1.83 0.97
N ASN A 50 5.57 1.68 2.10
CA ASN A 50 6.92 2.17 2.34
C ASN A 50 7.90 1.01 2.17
N PHE A 51 8.88 1.21 1.31
CA PHE A 51 9.91 0.26 0.98
C PHE A 51 11.24 0.73 1.53
N TYR A 52 12.03 -0.23 2.00
CA TYR A 52 13.45 -0.06 2.22
C TYR A 52 14.20 -1.22 1.56
N ALA A 53 15.10 -0.90 0.64
CA ALA A 53 15.90 -1.87 -0.11
C ALA A 53 17.34 -1.35 -0.26
N VAL A 54 18.31 -2.24 -0.38
CA VAL A 54 19.70 -1.85 -0.65
C VAL A 54 19.86 -1.52 -2.13
N GLU A 55 19.12 -2.21 -2.99
CA GLU A 55 19.15 -2.02 -4.44
C GLU A 55 17.88 -1.39 -5.02
N GLY A 56 17.94 -1.04 -6.30
CA GLY A 56 16.79 -0.56 -7.06
C GLY A 56 15.91 -1.72 -7.57
N TRP A 57 14.60 -1.57 -7.43
CA TRP A 57 13.61 -2.58 -7.84
C TRP A 57 12.54 -1.98 -8.73
N HIS A 58 12.12 -2.73 -9.74
CA HIS A 58 10.85 -2.54 -10.41
C HIS A 58 9.76 -3.22 -9.58
N VAL A 59 8.73 -2.45 -9.26
CA VAL A 59 7.62 -2.80 -8.37
C VAL A 59 6.34 -2.76 -9.18
N ARG A 60 5.58 -3.87 -9.17
CA ARG A 60 4.24 -3.93 -9.73
C ARG A 60 3.23 -4.33 -8.66
N PHE A 61 2.13 -3.57 -8.58
CA PHE A 61 0.99 -3.89 -7.73
C PHE A 61 -0.19 -4.34 -8.60
N GLU A 62 -0.89 -5.39 -8.17
CA GLU A 62 -2.13 -5.85 -8.78
C GLU A 62 -3.16 -6.16 -7.68
N THR A 63 -4.41 -5.77 -7.89
CA THR A 63 -5.51 -6.12 -6.98
C THR A 63 -5.85 -7.59 -7.15
N ILE A 64 -5.93 -8.35 -6.06
CA ILE A 64 -6.47 -9.72 -6.07
C ILE A 64 -7.94 -9.67 -5.63
N ASP A 65 -8.18 -9.06 -4.48
CA ASP A 65 -9.52 -8.81 -3.92
C ASP A 65 -9.46 -7.58 -2.98
N SER A 66 -10.53 -7.32 -2.23
CA SER A 66 -10.61 -6.15 -1.32
C SER A 66 -9.65 -6.21 -0.13
N LYS A 67 -9.08 -7.38 0.17
CA LYS A 67 -8.21 -7.65 1.33
C LYS A 67 -6.79 -8.03 0.94
N HIS A 68 -6.54 -8.28 -0.34
CA HIS A 68 -5.28 -8.79 -0.83
C HIS A 68 -4.79 -8.04 -2.06
N VAL A 69 -3.52 -7.68 -2.02
CA VAL A 69 -2.80 -7.07 -3.15
C VAL A 69 -1.59 -7.94 -3.49
N ARG A 70 -1.40 -8.21 -4.78
CA ARG A 70 -0.18 -8.84 -5.29
C ARG A 70 0.89 -7.77 -5.44
N LEU A 71 2.06 -8.03 -4.86
CA LEU A 71 3.29 -7.28 -5.05
C LEU A 71 4.27 -8.11 -5.86
N VAL A 72 4.71 -7.61 -7.01
CA VAL A 72 5.76 -8.21 -7.81
C VAL A 72 7.01 -7.33 -7.76
N LEU A 73 8.15 -7.93 -7.43
CA LEU A 73 9.45 -7.29 -7.33
C LEU A 73 10.41 -7.89 -8.35
N LYS A 74 11.01 -7.04 -9.18
CA LYS A 74 12.04 -7.40 -10.16
C LYS A 74 13.26 -6.50 -9.98
N PRO A 75 14.47 -7.04 -9.86
CA PRO A 75 15.66 -6.23 -9.67
C PRO A 75 15.95 -5.41 -10.93
N LEU A 76 16.36 -4.15 -10.76
CA LEU A 76 16.76 -3.28 -11.89
C LEU A 76 18.20 -3.52 -12.33
N GLY A 77 19.05 -4.03 -11.44
CA GLY A 77 20.45 -4.33 -11.69
C GLY A 77 20.73 -5.83 -11.69
N VAL A 78 21.91 -6.19 -12.20
CA VAL A 78 22.45 -7.55 -12.05
C VAL A 78 23.23 -7.59 -10.74
N ASN A 79 22.73 -8.32 -9.75
CA ASN A 79 23.36 -8.40 -8.44
C ASN A 79 24.33 -9.60 -8.37
N VAL A 80 25.42 -9.46 -7.63
CA VAL A 80 26.40 -10.53 -7.38
C VAL A 80 25.86 -11.51 -6.34
N GLN A 81 25.00 -11.05 -5.42
CA GLN A 81 24.34 -11.90 -4.44
C GLN A 81 23.05 -12.48 -5.00
N PRO A 82 22.77 -13.79 -4.85
CA PRO A 82 21.58 -14.43 -5.42
C PRO A 82 20.26 -14.06 -4.71
N TYR A 83 20.35 -13.58 -3.46
CA TYR A 83 19.19 -13.23 -2.65
C TYR A 83 19.43 -11.93 -1.88
N GLU A 84 18.35 -11.18 -1.66
CA GLU A 84 18.34 -9.94 -0.87
C GLU A 84 17.08 -9.89 0.00
N GLN A 85 17.05 -8.94 0.95
CA GLN A 85 15.87 -8.62 1.74
C GLN A 85 15.34 -7.24 1.35
N VAL A 86 14.05 -7.17 1.03
CA VAL A 86 13.33 -5.92 0.83
C VAL A 86 12.35 -5.76 1.98
N SER A 87 12.49 -4.69 2.77
CA SER A 87 11.52 -4.36 3.80
C SER A 87 10.35 -3.63 3.16
N VAL A 88 9.12 -4.06 3.44
CA VAL A 88 7.90 -3.37 3.05
C VAL A 88 7.01 -3.15 4.26
N GLN A 89 6.45 -1.96 4.38
CA GLN A 89 5.53 -1.58 5.44
C GLN A 89 4.31 -0.90 4.82
N TRP A 90 3.12 -1.18 5.33
CA TRP A 90 1.91 -0.48 4.91
C TRP A 90 0.97 -0.24 6.10
N ASN A 91 0.13 0.79 5.97
CA ASN A 91 -0.79 1.21 7.01
C ASN A 91 -0.06 1.43 8.35
N SER A 92 -0.61 0.88 9.44
CA SER A 92 -0.03 0.95 10.78
C SER A 92 0.69 -0.34 11.18
N PHE A 93 0.91 -1.26 10.24
CA PHE A 93 1.57 -2.53 10.52
C PHE A 93 3.09 -2.36 10.62
N PRO A 94 3.78 -3.23 11.39
CA PRO A 94 5.24 -3.32 11.33
C PRO A 94 5.73 -3.67 9.94
N GLY A 95 6.98 -3.28 9.63
CA GLY A 95 7.62 -3.67 8.37
C GLY A 95 7.86 -5.18 8.30
N VAL A 96 7.63 -5.77 7.13
CA VAL A 96 7.88 -7.17 6.81
C VAL A 96 9.09 -7.27 5.91
N LEU A 97 10.01 -8.19 6.23
CA LEU A 97 11.18 -8.48 5.39
C LEU A 97 10.82 -9.56 4.37
N LEU A 98 10.84 -9.19 3.09
CA LEU A 98 10.62 -10.09 1.97
C LEU A 98 11.96 -10.64 1.47
N GLN A 99 12.11 -11.96 1.47
CA GLN A 99 13.27 -12.60 0.86
C GLN A 99 13.07 -12.75 -0.65
N VAL A 100 13.86 -11.99 -1.40
CA VAL A 100 13.75 -11.89 -2.86
C VAL A 100 14.97 -12.49 -3.54
N SER A 101 14.73 -13.14 -4.67
CA SER A 101 15.75 -13.52 -5.64
C SER A 101 16.19 -12.30 -6.43
N THR A 102 17.49 -12.13 -6.63
CA THR A 102 18.06 -11.08 -7.50
C THR A 102 18.15 -11.52 -8.96
N SER A 103 17.70 -12.74 -9.26
CA SER A 103 17.48 -13.23 -10.62
C SER A 103 15.99 -13.49 -10.83
N GLY A 104 15.35 -12.68 -11.67
CA GLY A 104 13.94 -12.86 -12.06
C GLY A 104 12.94 -12.07 -11.21
N GLU A 105 11.68 -12.50 -11.25
CA GLU A 105 10.56 -11.84 -10.59
C GLU A 105 10.19 -12.59 -9.30
N ASN A 106 9.85 -11.83 -8.26
CA ASN A 106 9.36 -12.35 -6.99
C ASN A 106 7.95 -11.83 -6.78
N SER A 107 6.97 -12.71 -6.65
CA SER A 107 5.59 -12.36 -6.35
C SER A 107 5.32 -12.59 -4.86
N PHE A 108 4.49 -11.73 -4.28
CA PHE A 108 4.00 -11.85 -2.92
C PHE A 108 2.53 -11.41 -2.86
N ILE A 109 1.77 -11.98 -1.93
CA ILE A 109 0.42 -11.56 -1.58
C ILE A 109 0.49 -10.80 -0.26
N LEU A 110 0.05 -9.56 -0.25
CA LEU A 110 0.01 -8.69 0.92
C LEU A 110 -1.42 -8.60 1.46
N GLY A 111 -1.60 -8.89 2.75
CA GLY A 111 -2.86 -8.67 3.44
C GLY A 111 -3.01 -7.21 3.84
N THR A 112 -3.94 -6.49 3.19
CA THR A 112 -4.13 -5.04 3.39
C THR A 112 -4.59 -4.70 4.82
N GLU A 113 -5.26 -5.64 5.50
CA GLU A 113 -5.83 -5.50 6.85
C GLU A 113 -5.06 -6.26 7.95
N THR A 114 -4.02 -7.02 7.61
CA THR A 114 -3.38 -7.96 8.57
C THR A 114 -1.89 -7.73 8.77
N GLY A 115 -1.24 -6.94 7.91
CA GLY A 115 0.22 -6.75 7.95
C GLY A 115 1.01 -8.00 7.57
N TYR A 116 0.35 -9.02 7.03
CA TYR A 116 0.96 -10.27 6.61
C TYR A 116 1.37 -10.24 5.14
N ALA A 117 2.45 -10.95 4.81
CA ALA A 117 2.90 -11.17 3.44
C ALA A 117 3.22 -12.65 3.22
N GLU A 118 2.77 -13.20 2.09
CA GLU A 118 3.03 -14.57 1.63
C GLU A 118 3.72 -14.54 0.27
N LYS A 119 4.60 -15.50 -0.02
CA LYS A 119 5.29 -15.61 -1.30
C LYS A 119 4.53 -16.50 -2.26
#